data_AF-A0A6B2VC84-F1
#
_entry.id   AF-A0A6B2VC84-F1
#
_cell.length_a   1.000
_cell.length_b   1.000
_cell.length_c   1.000
_cell.angle_alpha   90.00
_cell.angle_beta   90.00
_cell.angle_gamma   90.00
#
_symmetry.space_group_name_H-M   'P 1'
#
loop_
_entity.id
_entity.type
_entity.pdbx_description
1 polymer ?
#
loop_
_entity_poly.entity_id
_entity_poly.type
_entity_poly.pdbx_seq_one_letter_code
_entity_poly.pdbx_strand_id
1 'polypeptide(L)'
;MKAKTVLPAVAMTAVSMVLTLAVVVMWLGGAVPWPVALVVGLGIDGGWLATLAYERRLAAQGDHSHAVTAVGWCFGLIATGVLVAHALTTQGSAAAWLAVAWLPIAAKALWLVHGLWERTALTPAALAAIRGIGQEARDEAAVARARLRAEAGTEETRLTAVTAAGARVARVQAKTARTLSTAWSTLETARKGEETGRALTSVTTPVTPGVTARWELPVWGLTEPVAALSLESAPALTDDALDVLVDQIRHSESPALSYREMATRFRAAGHSASEVRLRAAWKRVVA
;
A
#
# COMPACT_ATOMS: atom_id res chain seq x y z
N MET A 1 11.04 33.35 -0.32
CA MET A 1 10.30 34.29 0.54
C MET A 1 11.29 35.30 1.12
N LYS A 2 11.07 36.61 0.97
CA LYS A 2 12.05 37.63 1.37
C LYS A 2 12.07 37.78 2.90
N ALA A 3 13.25 37.65 3.51
CA ALA A 3 13.48 37.77 4.97
C ALA A 3 12.89 39.04 5.62
N LYS A 4 12.65 40.09 4.82
CA LYS A 4 12.13 41.39 5.27
C LYS A 4 10.68 41.36 5.78
N THR A 5 9.84 40.37 5.41
CA THR A 5 8.44 40.29 5.89
C THR A 5 8.25 39.38 7.10
N VAL A 6 9.24 38.54 7.45
CA VAL A 6 9.16 37.61 8.59
C VAL A 6 9.58 38.29 9.90
N LEU A 7 10.47 39.29 9.80
CA LEU A 7 11.04 40.00 10.95
C LEU A 7 9.99 40.62 11.89
N PRO A 8 8.95 41.34 11.40
CA PRO A 8 7.96 41.96 12.28
C PRO A 8 7.10 40.92 13.02
N ALA A 9 6.74 39.84 12.34
CA ALA A 9 5.96 38.76 12.93
C ALA A 9 6.75 38.03 14.03
N VAL A 10 8.02 37.69 13.75
CA VAL A 10 8.90 37.06 14.75
C VAL A 10 9.16 38.00 15.93
N ALA A 11 9.39 39.29 15.68
CA ALA A 11 9.57 40.29 16.74
C ALA A 11 8.32 40.41 17.62
N MET A 12 7.13 40.48 17.03
CA MET A 12 5.87 40.51 17.79
C MET A 12 5.63 39.23 18.59
N THR A 13 6.02 38.07 18.05
CA THR A 13 5.90 36.79 18.75
C THR A 13 6.86 36.74 19.95
N ALA A 14 8.10 37.17 19.76
CA ALA A 14 9.10 37.24 20.82
C ALA A 14 8.70 38.25 21.92
N VAL A 15 8.18 39.42 21.54
CA VAL A 15 7.66 40.42 22.49
C VAL A 15 6.44 39.87 23.25
N SER A 16 5.52 39.19 22.57
CA SER A 16 4.37 38.53 23.20
C SER A 16 4.83 37.46 24.20
N MET A 17 5.82 36.64 23.84
CA MET A 17 6.37 35.58 24.68
C MET A 17 7.11 36.12 25.91
N VAL A 18 7.84 37.23 25.75
CA VAL A 18 8.51 37.91 26.87
C VAL A 18 7.47 38.57 27.78
N LEU A 19 6.39 39.12 27.24
CA LEU A 19 5.34 39.77 28.01
C LEU A 19 4.49 38.74 28.77
N THR A 20 4.13 37.60 28.16
CA THR A 20 3.46 36.50 28.86
C THR A 20 4.34 35.94 29.98
N LEU A 21 5.64 35.75 29.72
CA LEU A 21 6.59 35.33 30.75
C LEU A 21 6.69 36.37 31.89
N ALA A 22 6.76 37.67 31.57
CA ALA A 22 6.82 38.74 32.55
C ALA A 22 5.55 38.81 33.42
N VAL A 23 4.36 38.68 32.82
CA VAL A 23 3.07 38.62 33.53
C VAL A 23 3.01 37.42 34.46
N VAL A 24 3.41 36.24 33.97
CA VAL A 24 3.42 35.00 34.75
C VAL A 24 4.43 35.09 35.90
N VAL A 25 5.62 35.62 35.67
CA VAL A 25 6.66 35.74 36.70
C VAL A 25 6.29 36.80 37.75
N MET A 26 5.76 37.96 37.35
CA MET A 26 5.35 39.00 38.29
C MET A 26 4.08 38.66 39.08
N TRP A 27 3.11 37.97 38.49
CA TRP A 27 1.81 37.70 39.12
C TRP A 27 1.74 36.31 39.78
N LEU A 28 2.13 35.24 39.09
CA LEU A 28 2.09 33.89 39.69
C LEU A 28 3.21 33.67 40.69
N GLY A 29 4.37 34.34 40.57
CA GLY A 29 5.48 34.20 41.52
C GLY A 29 5.11 34.52 42.97
N GLY A 30 4.08 35.35 43.20
CA GLY A 30 3.54 35.67 44.52
C GLY A 30 2.39 34.77 44.99
N ALA A 31 1.75 34.02 44.08
CA ALA A 31 0.53 33.25 44.36
C ALA A 31 0.70 31.73 44.22
N VAL A 32 1.68 31.27 43.43
CA VAL A 32 1.87 29.86 43.04
C VAL A 32 3.38 29.60 42.90
N PRO A 33 3.91 28.40 43.27
CA PRO A 33 5.33 28.12 43.13
C PRO A 33 5.86 28.40 41.72
N TRP A 34 6.98 29.11 41.63
CA TRP A 34 7.60 29.57 40.38
C TRP A 34 7.72 28.50 39.27
N PRO A 35 8.04 27.21 39.56
CA PRO A 35 8.07 26.18 38.52
C PRO A 35 6.71 25.92 37.87
N VAL A 36 5.62 25.99 38.64
CA VAL A 36 4.24 25.78 38.15
C VAL A 36 3.82 26.97 37.27
N ALA A 37 4.20 28.17 37.68
CA ALA A 37 3.96 29.39 36.90
C ALA A 37 4.58 29.29 35.51
N LEU A 38 5.85 28.94 35.45
CA LEU A 38 6.56 28.78 34.19
C LEU A 38 5.96 27.69 33.31
N VAL A 39 5.63 26.53 33.88
CA VAL A 39 5.03 25.41 33.12
C VAL A 39 3.67 25.80 32.54
N VAL A 40 2.83 26.51 33.30
CA VAL A 40 1.51 26.97 32.83
C VAL A 40 1.68 28.06 31.76
N GLY A 41 2.57 29.03 31.99
CA GLY A 41 2.84 30.11 31.03
C GLY A 41 3.40 29.60 29.71
N LEU A 42 4.49 28.82 29.75
CA LEU A 42 5.07 28.17 28.57
C LEU A 42 4.11 27.17 27.93
N GLY A 43 3.29 26.47 28.71
CA GLY A 43 2.33 25.49 28.21
C GLY A 43 1.20 26.15 27.41
N ILE A 44 0.62 27.24 27.94
CA ILE A 44 -0.44 27.99 27.26
C ILE A 44 0.12 28.69 26.02
N ASP A 45 1.27 29.36 26.14
CA ASP A 45 1.85 30.11 25.02
C ASP A 45 2.40 29.16 23.94
N GLY A 46 3.04 28.07 24.36
CA GLY A 46 3.47 26.99 23.47
C GLY A 46 2.30 26.31 22.76
N GLY A 47 1.20 26.06 23.47
CA GLY A 47 -0.03 25.54 22.90
C GLY A 47 -0.63 26.49 21.86
N TRP A 48 -0.67 27.79 22.16
CA TRP A 48 -1.17 28.81 21.24
C TRP A 48 -0.29 28.93 19.99
N LEU A 49 1.04 28.97 20.14
CA LEU A 49 1.97 28.98 19.01
C LEU A 49 1.90 27.71 18.17
N ALA A 50 1.74 26.55 18.81
CA ALA A 50 1.53 25.28 18.10
C ALA A 50 0.25 25.32 17.26
N THR A 51 -0.84 25.89 17.79
CA THR A 51 -2.09 26.05 17.03
C THR A 51 -1.91 26.99 15.83
N LEU A 52 -1.24 28.13 15.99
CA LEU A 52 -0.94 29.06 14.90
C LEU A 52 0.00 28.47 13.84
N ALA A 53 1.02 27.73 14.26
CA ALA A 53 1.92 27.03 13.36
C ALA A 53 1.18 25.94 12.57
N TYR A 54 0.26 25.22 13.22
CA TYR A 54 -0.55 24.19 12.58
C TYR A 54 -1.54 24.79 11.58
N GLU A 55 -2.23 25.88 11.93
CA GLU A 55 -3.08 26.62 11.00
C GLU A 55 -2.30 27.13 9.78
N ARG A 56 -1.09 27.63 9.98
CA ARG A 56 -0.23 28.08 8.87
C ARG A 56 0.18 26.94 7.96
N ARG A 57 0.49 25.77 8.53
CA ARG A 57 0.82 24.55 7.77
C ARG A 57 -0.38 24.10 6.94
N LEU A 58 -1.57 24.06 7.53
CA LEU A 58 -2.80 23.73 6.82
C LEU A 58 -3.09 24.73 5.69
N ALA A 59 -2.96 26.03 5.98
CA ALA A 59 -3.15 27.08 4.98
C ALA A 59 -2.17 26.96 3.79
N ALA A 60 -0.91 26.58 4.05
CA ALA A 60 0.09 26.32 3.00
C ALA A 60 -0.25 25.06 2.16
N GLN A 61 -1.02 24.12 2.71
CA GLN A 61 -1.51 22.94 2.03
C GLN A 61 -2.87 23.18 1.32
N GLY A 62 -3.42 24.38 1.41
CA GLY A 62 -4.74 24.71 0.88
C GLY A 62 -5.90 24.08 1.68
N ASP A 63 -5.63 23.65 2.92
CA ASP A 63 -6.61 23.03 3.83
C ASP A 63 -6.89 23.96 5.02
N HIS A 64 -8.01 23.73 5.71
CA HIS A 64 -8.43 24.51 6.87
C HIS A 64 -9.26 23.66 7.83
N SER A 65 -8.90 23.73 9.12
CA SER A 65 -9.63 23.05 10.19
C SER A 65 -10.34 24.04 11.09
N HIS A 66 -11.68 23.99 11.08
CA HIS A 66 -12.51 24.82 11.96
C HIS A 66 -12.23 24.56 13.44
N ALA A 67 -11.91 23.32 13.81
CA ALA A 67 -11.59 22.95 15.19
C ALA A 67 -10.30 23.63 15.67
N VAL A 68 -9.24 23.63 14.85
CA VAL A 68 -7.97 24.29 15.21
C VAL A 68 -8.17 25.80 15.30
N THR A 69 -8.90 26.39 14.36
CA THR A 69 -9.26 27.82 14.38
C THR A 69 -10.01 28.20 15.65
N ALA A 70 -11.01 27.39 16.05
CA ALA A 70 -11.75 27.61 17.29
C ALA A 70 -10.83 27.54 18.52
N VAL A 71 -9.93 26.56 18.58
CA VAL A 71 -8.95 26.42 19.66
C VAL A 71 -8.04 27.65 19.74
N GLY A 72 -7.52 28.13 18.61
CA GLY A 72 -6.68 29.33 18.57
C GLY A 72 -7.40 30.60 19.05
N TRP A 73 -8.70 30.74 18.74
CA TRP A 73 -9.54 31.82 19.26
C TRP A 73 -9.84 31.67 20.74
N CYS A 74 -10.14 30.46 21.22
CA CYS A 74 -10.35 30.18 22.64
C CYS A 74 -9.13 30.59 23.48
N PHE A 75 -7.92 30.23 23.04
CA PHE A 75 -6.68 30.66 23.72
C PHE A 75 -6.55 32.19 23.76
N GLY A 76 -6.82 32.88 22.63
CA GLY A 76 -6.79 34.34 22.59
C GLY A 76 -7.79 34.99 23.55
N LEU A 77 -9.03 34.47 23.60
CA LEU A 77 -10.08 34.97 24.50
C LEU A 77 -9.74 34.71 25.98
N ILE A 78 -9.23 33.52 26.31
CA ILE A 78 -8.81 33.18 27.67
C ILE A 78 -7.66 34.09 28.11
N ALA A 79 -6.63 34.27 27.27
CA ALA A 79 -5.50 35.15 27.57
C ALA A 79 -5.95 36.60 27.80
N THR A 80 -6.83 37.14 26.93
CA THR A 80 -7.43 38.47 27.13
C THR A 80 -8.24 38.53 28.41
N GLY A 81 -9.06 37.52 28.72
CA GLY A 81 -9.84 37.46 29.96
C GLY A 81 -8.98 37.52 31.22
N VAL A 82 -7.87 36.78 31.24
CA VAL A 82 -6.89 36.81 32.34
C VAL A 82 -6.26 38.20 32.49
N LEU A 83 -5.87 38.85 31.38
CA LEU A 83 -5.29 40.19 31.42
C LEU A 83 -6.31 41.26 31.88
N VAL A 84 -7.57 41.15 31.47
CA VAL A 84 -8.65 42.03 31.96
C VAL A 84 -8.87 41.82 33.47
N ALA A 85 -8.95 40.58 33.93
CA ALA A 85 -9.09 40.28 35.36
C ALA A 85 -7.90 40.83 36.17
N HIS A 86 -6.68 40.76 35.64
CA HIS A 86 -5.50 41.34 36.26
C HIS A 86 -5.59 42.88 36.33
N ALA A 87 -6.02 43.52 35.25
CA ALA A 87 -6.19 44.97 35.21
C ALA A 87 -7.20 45.47 36.26
N LEU A 88 -8.24 44.68 36.54
CA LEU A 88 -9.27 45.00 37.54
C LEU A 88 -8.83 44.73 38.99
N THR A 89 -7.80 43.91 39.20
CA THR A 89 -7.33 43.50 40.54
C THR A 89 -6.04 44.18 40.98
N THR A 90 -5.34 44.88 40.08
CA THR A 90 -4.10 45.60 40.40
C THR A 90 -4.36 46.98 40.99
N GLN A 91 -3.67 47.30 42.09
CA GLN A 91 -3.72 48.62 42.72
C GLN A 91 -2.71 49.55 42.04
N GLY A 92 -3.22 50.44 41.17
CA GLY A 92 -2.42 51.33 40.32
C GLY A 92 -2.05 50.66 38.99
N SER A 93 -2.20 51.40 37.88
CA SER A 93 -1.95 50.99 36.48
C SER A 93 -3.04 50.17 35.75
N ALA A 94 -4.27 50.07 36.27
CA ALA A 94 -5.38 49.39 35.60
C ALA A 94 -5.59 49.79 34.12
N ALA A 95 -5.48 51.08 33.81
CA ALA A 95 -5.62 51.59 32.44
C ALA A 95 -4.55 51.05 31.48
N ALA A 96 -3.30 50.91 31.94
CA ALA A 96 -2.21 50.35 31.13
C ALA A 96 -2.44 48.87 30.85
N TRP A 97 -2.87 48.10 31.85
CA TRP A 97 -3.18 46.69 31.70
C TRP A 97 -4.39 46.43 30.81
N LEU A 98 -5.43 47.26 30.89
CA LEU A 98 -6.58 47.18 29.98
C LEU A 98 -6.18 47.44 28.53
N ALA A 99 -5.24 48.35 28.27
CA ALA A 99 -4.73 48.59 26.91
C ALA A 99 -4.00 47.36 26.36
N VAL A 100 -3.20 46.69 27.20
CA VAL A 100 -2.41 45.50 26.83
C VAL A 100 -3.28 44.25 26.67
N ALA A 101 -4.39 44.14 27.41
CA ALA A 101 -5.26 42.96 27.42
C ALA A 101 -5.80 42.55 26.04
N TRP A 102 -5.90 43.50 25.10
CA TRP A 102 -6.41 43.26 23.75
C TRP A 102 -5.37 42.72 22.77
N LEU A 103 -4.09 42.68 23.12
CA LEU A 103 -3.01 42.21 22.24
C LEU A 103 -3.21 40.78 21.70
N PRO A 104 -3.66 39.77 22.48
CA PRO A 104 -3.86 38.42 21.96
C PRO A 104 -4.90 38.35 20.85
N ILE A 105 -6.03 39.05 21.03
CA ILE A 105 -7.09 39.15 20.03
C ILE A 105 -6.59 39.90 18.79
N ALA A 106 -5.90 41.04 19.00
CA ALA A 106 -5.34 41.83 17.91
C ALA A 106 -4.32 41.05 17.08
N ALA A 107 -3.46 40.25 17.74
CA ALA A 107 -2.48 39.39 17.08
C ALA A 107 -3.16 38.33 16.20
N LYS A 108 -4.22 37.66 16.70
CA LYS A 108 -5.00 36.69 15.91
C LYS A 108 -5.72 37.35 14.74
N ALA A 109 -6.30 38.53 14.94
CA ALA A 109 -6.95 39.29 13.89
C ALA A 109 -5.97 39.71 12.79
N LEU A 110 -4.78 40.21 13.18
CA LEU A 110 -3.72 40.57 12.23
C LEU A 110 -3.28 39.36 11.40
N TRP A 111 -3.20 38.18 12.01
CA TRP A 111 -2.87 36.94 11.32
C TRP A 111 -3.91 36.58 10.24
N LEU A 112 -5.20 36.75 10.53
CA LEU A 112 -6.27 36.56 9.54
C LEU A 112 -6.19 37.57 8.40
N VAL A 113 -5.97 38.84 8.71
CA VAL A 113 -5.81 39.89 7.69
C VAL A 113 -4.63 39.59 6.78
N HIS A 114 -3.51 39.12 7.35
CA HIS A 114 -2.35 38.72 6.56
C HIS A 114 -2.65 37.57 5.60
N GLY A 115 -3.36 36.53 6.08
CA GLY A 115 -3.79 35.43 5.23
C GLY A 115 -4.76 35.85 4.11
N LEU A 116 -5.64 36.82 4.38
CA LEU A 116 -6.52 37.41 3.36
C LEU A 116 -5.71 38.22 2.35
N TRP A 117 -4.71 38.98 2.79
CA TRP A 117 -3.82 39.75 1.93
C TRP A 117 -3.02 38.86 0.97
N GLU A 118 -2.47 37.75 1.45
CA GLU A 118 -1.79 36.76 0.61
C GLU A 118 -2.72 36.21 -0.47
N ARG A 119 -4.00 35.99 -0.15
CA ARG A 119 -5.01 35.54 -1.13
C ARG A 119 -5.36 36.61 -2.15
N THR A 120 -5.47 37.87 -1.73
CA THR A 120 -5.74 38.98 -2.67
C THR A 120 -4.54 39.36 -3.53
N ALA A 121 -3.32 39.02 -3.10
CA ALA A 121 -2.11 39.19 -3.91
C ALA A 121 -2.01 38.16 -5.05
N LEU A 122 -2.71 37.04 -4.94
CA LEU A 122 -2.81 36.03 -5.99
C LEU A 122 -3.93 36.41 -6.97
N THR A 123 -3.63 36.40 -8.27
CA THR A 123 -4.65 36.66 -9.29
C THR A 123 -5.71 35.55 -9.29
N PRO A 124 -6.97 35.83 -9.68
CA PRO A 124 -8.01 34.80 -9.80
C PRO A 124 -7.59 33.62 -10.70
N ALA A 125 -6.81 33.90 -11.75
CA ALA A 125 -6.21 32.89 -12.62
C ALA A 125 -5.24 31.97 -11.87
N ALA A 126 -4.37 32.51 -11.01
CA ALA A 126 -3.48 31.72 -10.18
C ALA A 126 -4.25 30.83 -9.18
N LEU A 127 -5.30 31.35 -8.56
CA LEU A 127 -6.17 30.57 -7.66
C LEU A 127 -6.95 29.48 -8.40
N ALA A 128 -7.34 29.71 -9.66
CA ALA A 128 -7.97 28.69 -10.50
C ALA A 128 -6.96 27.60 -10.89
N ALA A 129 -5.74 27.98 -11.27
CA ALA A 129 -4.67 27.02 -11.60
C ALA A 129 -4.31 26.12 -10.40
N ILE A 130 -4.18 26.70 -9.20
CA ILE A 130 -3.91 25.93 -7.97
C ILE A 130 -5.04 24.95 -7.68
N ARG A 131 -6.31 25.36 -7.85
CA ARG A 131 -7.47 24.48 -7.70
C ARG A 131 -7.48 23.36 -8.74
N GLY A 132 -7.12 23.66 -9.99
CA GLY A 132 -6.98 22.68 -11.07
C GLY A 132 -5.95 21.61 -10.75
N ILE A 133 -4.73 22.02 -10.38
CA ILE A 133 -3.64 21.10 -10.00
C ILE A 133 -4.04 20.22 -8.80
N GLY A 134 -4.70 20.81 -7.79
CA GLY A 134 -5.16 20.06 -6.63
C GLY A 134 -6.25 19.03 -6.96
N GLN A 135 -7.11 19.32 -7.93
CA GLN A 135 -8.14 18.40 -8.37
C GLN A 135 -7.56 17.26 -9.20
N GLU A 136 -6.67 17.58 -10.14
CA GLU A 136 -6.00 16.59 -10.99
C GLU A 136 -5.17 15.60 -10.16
N ALA A 137 -4.45 16.10 -9.14
CA ALA A 137 -3.72 15.24 -8.21
C ALA A 137 -4.65 14.30 -7.41
N ARG A 138 -5.86 14.74 -7.05
CA ARG A 138 -6.85 13.88 -6.37
C ARG A 138 -7.40 12.82 -7.31
N ASP A 139 -7.68 13.18 -8.55
CA ASP A 139 -8.21 12.27 -9.56
C ASP A 139 -7.17 11.21 -9.91
N GLU A 140 -5.90 11.61 -10.09
CA GLU A 140 -4.79 10.70 -10.31
C GLU A 140 -4.60 9.73 -9.13
N ALA A 141 -4.66 10.24 -7.89
CA ALA A 141 -4.60 9.39 -6.70
C ALA A 141 -5.79 8.41 -6.61
N ALA A 142 -7.00 8.83 -6.99
CA ALA A 142 -8.17 7.96 -7.04
C ALA A 142 -8.02 6.85 -8.09
N VAL A 143 -7.53 7.19 -9.29
CA VAL A 143 -7.23 6.24 -10.36
C VAL A 143 -6.14 5.26 -9.93
N ALA A 144 -5.06 5.72 -9.31
CA ALA A 144 -3.99 4.86 -8.81
C ALA A 144 -4.52 3.86 -7.78
N ARG A 145 -5.36 4.30 -6.83
CA ARG A 145 -6.01 3.39 -5.86
C ARG A 145 -6.95 2.39 -6.54
N ALA A 146 -7.70 2.81 -7.56
CA ALA A 146 -8.58 1.92 -8.30
C ALA A 146 -7.78 0.84 -9.06
N ARG A 147 -6.66 1.22 -9.69
CA ARG A 147 -5.75 0.27 -10.36
C ARG A 147 -5.16 -0.74 -9.38
N LEU A 148 -4.61 -0.27 -8.26
CA LEU A 148 -4.06 -1.15 -7.23
C LEU A 148 -5.11 -2.13 -6.67
N ARG A 149 -6.36 -1.68 -6.49
CA ARG A 149 -7.45 -2.58 -6.06
C ARG A 149 -7.80 -3.61 -7.14
N ALA A 150 -7.79 -3.23 -8.41
CA ALA A 150 -8.06 -4.15 -9.50
C ALA A 150 -6.96 -5.23 -9.59
N GLU A 151 -5.69 -4.83 -9.52
CA GLU A 151 -4.55 -5.75 -9.51
C GLU A 151 -4.61 -6.71 -8.31
N ALA A 152 -4.86 -6.19 -7.11
CA ALA A 152 -5.00 -7.00 -5.90
C ALA A 152 -6.13 -8.05 -6.03
N GLY A 153 -7.31 -7.66 -6.55
CA GLY A 153 -8.41 -8.59 -6.77
C GLY A 153 -8.10 -9.68 -7.80
N THR A 154 -7.33 -9.35 -8.85
CA THR A 154 -6.88 -10.37 -9.82
C THR A 154 -5.90 -11.36 -9.20
N GLU A 155 -4.95 -10.90 -8.38
CA GLU A 155 -3.99 -11.78 -7.70
C GLU A 155 -4.66 -12.65 -6.63
N GLU A 156 -5.63 -12.12 -5.88
CA GLU A 156 -6.43 -12.93 -4.94
C GLU A 156 -7.18 -14.06 -5.65
N THR A 157 -7.80 -13.76 -6.80
CA THR A 157 -8.50 -14.76 -7.61
C THR A 157 -7.53 -15.83 -8.12
N ARG A 158 -6.34 -15.42 -8.57
CA ARG A 158 -5.27 -16.31 -9.03
C ARG A 158 -4.78 -17.23 -7.91
N LEU A 159 -4.48 -16.69 -6.73
CA LEU A 159 -4.04 -17.47 -5.57
C LEU A 159 -5.11 -18.47 -5.11
N THR A 160 -6.38 -18.06 -5.12
CA THR A 160 -7.50 -18.95 -4.82
C THR A 160 -7.58 -20.10 -5.82
N ALA A 161 -7.45 -19.80 -7.12
CA ALA A 161 -7.48 -20.82 -8.18
C ALA A 161 -6.31 -21.81 -8.06
N VAL A 162 -5.09 -21.33 -7.78
CA VAL A 162 -3.89 -22.16 -7.57
C VAL A 162 -4.06 -23.04 -6.34
N THR A 163 -4.56 -22.48 -5.23
CA THR A 163 -4.79 -23.23 -3.99
C THR A 163 -5.84 -24.31 -4.19
N ALA A 164 -6.95 -24.01 -4.88
CA ALA A 164 -7.98 -24.98 -5.20
C ALA A 164 -7.46 -26.09 -6.13
N ALA A 165 -6.59 -25.76 -7.09
CA ALA A 165 -5.91 -26.75 -7.93
C ALA A 165 -4.98 -27.65 -7.11
N GLY A 166 -4.16 -27.07 -6.23
CA GLY A 166 -3.29 -27.82 -5.30
C GLY A 166 -4.08 -28.76 -4.40
N ALA A 167 -5.21 -28.30 -3.86
CA ALA A 167 -6.12 -29.13 -3.06
C ALA A 167 -6.76 -30.28 -3.86
N ARG A 168 -7.01 -30.11 -5.17
CA ARG A 168 -7.46 -31.21 -6.03
C ARG A 168 -6.34 -32.23 -6.24
N VAL A 169 -5.12 -31.77 -6.54
CA VAL A 169 -3.95 -32.65 -6.71
C VAL A 169 -3.67 -33.45 -5.43
N ALA A 170 -3.62 -32.79 -4.28
CA ALA A 170 -3.40 -33.45 -2.99
C ALA A 170 -4.46 -34.52 -2.68
N ARG A 171 -5.74 -34.24 -2.99
CA ARG A 171 -6.83 -35.23 -2.84
C ARG A 171 -6.65 -36.44 -3.76
N VAL A 172 -6.25 -36.23 -5.01
CA VAL A 172 -5.98 -37.32 -5.95
C VAL A 172 -4.80 -38.15 -5.46
N GLN A 173 -3.69 -37.52 -5.06
CA GLN A 173 -2.54 -38.23 -4.50
C GLN A 173 -2.91 -39.04 -3.25
N ALA A 174 -3.67 -38.46 -2.32
CA ALA A 174 -4.14 -39.16 -1.12
C ALA A 174 -5.05 -40.34 -1.47
N LYS A 175 -5.94 -40.19 -2.47
CA LYS A 175 -6.80 -41.29 -2.94
C LYS A 175 -5.97 -42.41 -3.58
N THR A 176 -5.01 -42.06 -4.43
CA THR A 176 -4.10 -43.02 -5.07
C THR A 176 -3.26 -43.76 -4.04
N ALA A 177 -2.66 -43.05 -3.07
CA ALA A 177 -1.89 -43.65 -1.99
C ALA A 177 -2.75 -44.63 -1.17
N ARG A 178 -4.01 -44.29 -0.91
CA ARG A 178 -4.95 -45.19 -0.23
C ARG A 178 -5.25 -46.43 -1.06
N THR A 179 -5.56 -46.29 -2.34
CA THR A 179 -5.82 -47.43 -3.24
C THR A 179 -4.61 -48.36 -3.32
N LEU A 180 -3.41 -47.79 -3.45
CA LEU A 180 -2.16 -48.55 -3.50
C LEU A 180 -1.90 -49.28 -2.18
N SER A 181 -2.07 -48.60 -1.04
CA SER A 181 -1.95 -49.21 0.29
C SER A 181 -2.95 -50.35 0.50
N THR A 182 -4.20 -50.19 0.07
CA THR A 182 -5.21 -51.27 0.11
C THR A 182 -4.80 -52.44 -0.77
N ALA A 183 -4.41 -52.19 -2.02
CA ALA A 183 -3.97 -53.23 -2.95
C ALA A 183 -2.76 -54.01 -2.40
N TRP A 184 -1.81 -53.28 -1.80
CA TRP A 184 -0.65 -53.85 -1.14
C TRP A 184 -1.04 -54.74 0.05
N SER A 185 -1.93 -54.27 0.91
CA SER A 185 -2.47 -55.05 2.04
C SER A 185 -3.18 -56.32 1.57
N THR A 186 -3.94 -56.25 0.47
CA THR A 186 -4.59 -57.42 -0.13
C THR A 186 -3.56 -58.43 -0.66
N LEU A 187 -2.52 -57.96 -1.35
CA LEU A 187 -1.43 -58.82 -1.84
C LEU A 187 -0.67 -59.47 -0.66
N GLU A 188 -0.39 -58.72 0.39
CA GLU A 188 0.26 -59.22 1.60
C GLU A 188 -0.59 -60.29 2.29
N THR A 189 -1.90 -60.07 2.37
CA THR A 189 -2.85 -61.04 2.93
C THR A 189 -2.91 -62.30 2.08
N ALA A 190 -2.95 -62.17 0.75
CA ALA A 190 -2.92 -63.30 -0.18
C ALA A 190 -1.62 -64.11 -0.06
N ARG A 191 -0.47 -63.45 0.14
CA ARG A 191 0.82 -64.11 0.38
C ARG A 191 0.84 -64.92 1.67
N LYS A 192 0.25 -64.39 2.76
CA LYS A 192 0.20 -65.06 4.06
C LYS A 192 -0.77 -66.25 4.11
N GLY A 193 -1.72 -66.33 3.18
CA GLY A 193 -2.63 -67.47 3.05
C GLY A 193 -1.89 -68.73 2.57
N GLU A 194 -2.12 -69.87 3.21
CA GLU A 194 -1.34 -71.09 3.00
C GLU A 194 -1.48 -71.66 1.57
N GLU A 195 -2.70 -71.77 1.06
CA GLU A 195 -2.96 -72.27 -0.31
C GLU A 195 -2.59 -71.25 -1.39
N THR A 196 -2.97 -69.98 -1.20
CA THR A 196 -2.70 -68.90 -2.16
C THR A 196 -1.21 -68.55 -2.22
N GLY A 197 -0.49 -68.58 -1.09
CA GLY A 197 0.95 -68.40 -1.03
C GLY A 197 1.71 -69.51 -1.74
N ARG A 198 1.25 -70.78 -1.62
CA ARG A 198 1.81 -71.92 -2.37
C ARG A 198 1.58 -71.75 -3.88
N ALA A 199 0.39 -71.33 -4.29
CA ALA A 199 0.08 -71.03 -5.69
C ALA A 199 0.95 -69.90 -6.26
N LEU A 200 1.08 -68.77 -5.56
CA LEU A 200 1.95 -67.66 -5.98
C LEU A 200 3.42 -68.08 -6.09
N THR A 201 3.87 -68.92 -5.17
CA THR A 201 5.24 -69.47 -5.17
C THR A 201 5.47 -70.44 -6.33
N SER A 202 4.46 -71.22 -6.72
CA SER A 202 4.55 -72.17 -7.84
C SER A 202 4.77 -71.51 -9.21
N VAL A 203 4.40 -70.23 -9.34
CA VAL A 203 4.58 -69.43 -10.58
C VAL A 203 5.95 -68.78 -10.64
N THR A 204 6.72 -68.77 -9.54
CA THR A 204 8.08 -68.19 -9.53
C THR A 204 9.11 -69.19 -10.02
N THR A 205 9.84 -68.82 -11.08
CA THR A 205 10.97 -69.61 -11.59
C THR A 205 12.13 -69.58 -10.59
N PRO A 206 12.76 -70.72 -10.24
CA PRO A 206 13.92 -70.72 -9.36
C PRO A 206 15.09 -69.96 -9.99
N VAL A 207 15.58 -68.92 -9.32
CA VAL A 207 16.73 -68.12 -9.76
C VAL A 207 18.05 -68.74 -9.29
N THR A 208 18.02 -69.72 -8.38
CA THR A 208 19.20 -70.42 -7.85
C THR A 208 18.93 -71.93 -7.68
N PRO A 209 19.78 -72.84 -8.20
CA PRO A 209 19.58 -74.28 -8.05
C PRO A 209 19.65 -74.72 -6.58
N GLY A 210 18.68 -75.52 -6.13
CA GLY A 210 18.62 -76.07 -4.76
C GLY A 210 17.89 -75.19 -3.74
N VAL A 211 17.37 -74.02 -4.14
CA VAL A 211 16.56 -73.14 -3.28
C VAL A 211 15.13 -73.10 -3.81
N THR A 212 14.15 -73.38 -2.94
CA THR A 212 12.74 -73.21 -3.28
C THR A 212 12.48 -71.75 -3.59
N ALA A 213 12.05 -71.43 -4.82
CA ALA A 213 11.63 -70.08 -5.16
C ALA A 213 10.56 -69.65 -4.16
N ARG A 214 10.59 -68.39 -3.70
CA ARG A 214 9.56 -67.80 -2.84
C ARG A 214 9.08 -66.54 -3.51
N TRP A 215 7.77 -66.40 -3.66
CA TRP A 215 7.21 -65.15 -4.14
C TRP A 215 7.32 -64.08 -3.04
N GLU A 216 8.05 -63.00 -3.33
CA GLU A 216 8.25 -61.86 -2.42
C GLU A 216 7.47 -60.64 -2.91
N LEU A 217 6.98 -59.81 -1.98
CA LEU A 217 6.26 -58.59 -2.35
C LEU A 217 7.25 -57.58 -2.97
N PRO A 218 6.93 -56.95 -4.11
CA PRO A 218 7.85 -56.00 -4.77
C PRO A 218 8.11 -54.76 -3.92
N VAL A 219 9.29 -54.61 -3.31
CA VAL A 219 9.59 -53.43 -2.49
C VAL A 219 9.46 -52.15 -3.33
N TRP A 220 8.54 -51.26 -2.95
CA TRP A 220 8.45 -49.91 -3.51
C TRP A 220 9.62 -49.09 -2.96
N GLY A 221 10.81 -49.31 -3.51
CA GLY A 221 11.97 -48.45 -3.31
C GLY A 221 11.88 -47.20 -4.20
N LEU A 222 12.78 -46.25 -3.99
CA LEU A 222 13.06 -45.20 -4.97
C LEU A 222 13.47 -45.89 -6.28
N THR A 223 12.52 -46.10 -7.18
CA THR A 223 12.86 -46.44 -8.56
C THR A 223 13.64 -45.27 -9.12
N GLU A 224 14.77 -45.54 -9.77
CA GLU A 224 15.41 -44.55 -10.63
C GLU A 224 14.30 -43.93 -11.49
N PRO A 225 14.21 -42.59 -11.56
CA PRO A 225 13.21 -41.96 -12.40
C PRO A 225 13.43 -42.53 -13.80
N VAL A 226 12.49 -43.36 -14.27
CA VAL A 226 12.39 -43.74 -15.68
C VAL A 226 12.47 -42.41 -16.40
N ALA A 227 13.57 -42.20 -17.14
CA ALA A 227 13.79 -40.99 -17.90
C ALA A 227 12.48 -40.73 -18.60
N ALA A 228 11.79 -39.65 -18.19
CA ALA A 228 10.52 -39.29 -18.77
C ALA A 228 10.75 -39.41 -20.27
N LEU A 229 9.99 -40.28 -20.94
CA LEU A 229 9.94 -40.34 -22.41
C LEU A 229 10.01 -38.90 -22.83
N SER A 230 11.16 -38.53 -23.39
CA SER A 230 11.42 -37.16 -23.74
C SER A 230 10.36 -36.89 -24.77
N LEU A 231 9.27 -36.26 -24.33
CA LEU A 231 8.48 -35.39 -25.17
C LEU A 231 9.53 -34.42 -25.64
N GLU A 232 10.18 -34.77 -26.76
CA GLU A 232 11.02 -33.90 -27.53
C GLU A 232 10.18 -32.66 -27.65
N SER A 233 10.50 -31.68 -26.80
CA SER A 233 9.93 -30.37 -26.89
C SER A 233 10.45 -29.92 -28.23
N ALA A 234 9.61 -30.06 -29.26
CA ALA A 234 9.90 -29.59 -30.60
C ALA A 234 10.54 -28.20 -30.43
N PRO A 235 11.70 -27.96 -31.06
CA PRO A 235 12.53 -26.81 -30.74
C PRO A 235 11.65 -25.56 -30.69
N ALA A 236 11.59 -24.93 -29.52
CA ALA A 236 10.73 -23.78 -29.31
C ALA A 236 11.06 -22.75 -30.39
N LEU A 237 10.07 -22.34 -31.17
CA LEU A 237 10.21 -21.34 -32.22
C LEU A 237 11.03 -20.16 -31.69
N THR A 238 12.11 -19.81 -32.39
CA THR A 238 12.91 -18.61 -32.08
C THR A 238 12.04 -17.36 -32.27
N ASP A 239 12.37 -16.25 -31.61
CA ASP A 239 11.58 -15.03 -31.74
C ASP A 239 11.53 -14.51 -33.19
N ASP A 240 12.63 -14.66 -33.96
CA ASP A 240 12.66 -14.30 -35.38
C ASP A 240 11.74 -15.20 -36.23
N ALA A 241 11.72 -16.50 -35.96
CA ALA A 241 10.82 -17.43 -36.65
C ALA A 241 9.35 -17.18 -36.28
N LEU A 242 9.09 -16.77 -35.03
CA LEU A 242 7.76 -16.38 -34.58
C LEU A 242 7.28 -15.11 -35.28
N ASP A 243 8.15 -14.12 -35.47
CA ASP A 243 7.81 -12.87 -36.16
C ASP A 243 7.46 -13.13 -37.64
N VAL A 244 8.27 -13.95 -38.34
CA VAL A 244 8.00 -14.36 -39.73
C VAL A 244 6.67 -15.11 -39.86
N LEU A 245 6.39 -16.07 -38.97
CA LEU A 245 5.14 -16.82 -38.99
C LEU A 245 3.92 -15.94 -38.69
N VAL A 246 4.05 -15.01 -37.74
CA VAL A 246 2.97 -14.07 -37.40
C VAL A 246 2.67 -13.13 -38.58
N ASP A 247 3.71 -12.64 -39.26
CA ASP A 247 3.55 -11.78 -40.43
C ASP A 247 2.90 -12.53 -41.62
N GLN A 248 3.35 -13.76 -41.89
CA GLN A 248 2.79 -14.59 -42.94
C GLN A 248 1.31 -14.92 -42.70
N ILE A 249 0.93 -15.28 -41.48
CA ILE A 249 -0.47 -15.59 -41.14
C ILE A 249 -1.31 -14.30 -41.23
N ARG A 250 -0.81 -13.16 -40.75
CA ARG A 250 -1.51 -11.87 -40.81
C ARG A 250 -1.86 -11.48 -42.24
N HIS A 251 -0.93 -11.64 -43.18
CA HIS A 251 -1.10 -11.28 -44.58
C HIS A 251 -1.63 -12.42 -45.46
N SER A 252 -2.10 -13.52 -44.86
CA SER A 252 -2.69 -14.64 -45.60
C SER A 252 -4.04 -14.31 -46.25
N GLU A 253 -4.71 -13.25 -45.79
CA GLU A 253 -5.96 -12.74 -46.36
C GLU A 253 -5.88 -11.23 -46.59
N SER A 254 -6.70 -10.74 -47.52
CA SER A 254 -6.89 -9.32 -47.77
C SER A 254 -8.36 -8.95 -47.51
N PRO A 255 -8.66 -8.08 -46.53
CA PRO A 255 -7.71 -7.32 -45.70
C PRO A 255 -6.98 -8.18 -44.65
N ALA A 256 -5.83 -7.67 -44.17
CA ALA A 256 -4.98 -8.37 -43.20
C ALA A 256 -5.75 -8.73 -41.92
N LEU A 257 -5.49 -9.94 -41.39
CA LEU A 257 -6.20 -10.50 -40.25
C LEU A 257 -6.00 -9.68 -38.97
N SER A 258 -7.01 -9.69 -38.10
CA SER A 258 -6.87 -9.14 -36.75
C SER A 258 -6.02 -10.07 -35.85
N TYR A 259 -5.50 -9.53 -34.73
CA TYR A 259 -4.72 -10.32 -33.75
C TYR A 259 -5.44 -11.60 -33.31
N ARG A 260 -6.75 -11.52 -33.09
CA ARG A 260 -7.57 -12.64 -32.58
C ARG A 260 -7.69 -13.75 -33.63
N GLU A 261 -7.84 -13.39 -34.90
CA GLU A 261 -7.93 -14.34 -36.01
C GLU A 261 -6.57 -14.98 -36.29
N MET A 262 -5.51 -14.18 -36.32
CA MET A 262 -4.13 -14.65 -36.44
C MET A 262 -3.79 -15.65 -35.32
N ALA A 263 -4.05 -15.30 -34.05
CA ALA A 263 -3.74 -16.15 -32.90
C ALA A 263 -4.56 -17.45 -32.87
N THR A 264 -5.74 -17.46 -33.48
CA THR A 264 -6.56 -18.66 -33.63
C THR A 264 -5.97 -19.57 -34.71
N ARG A 265 -5.60 -19.02 -35.87
CA ARG A 265 -4.98 -19.76 -36.97
C ARG A 265 -3.59 -20.30 -36.61
N PHE A 266 -2.79 -19.52 -35.89
CA PHE A 266 -1.48 -19.94 -35.38
C PHE A 266 -1.59 -21.21 -34.52
N ARG A 267 -2.58 -21.28 -33.62
CA ARG A 267 -2.83 -22.47 -32.79
C ARG A 267 -3.44 -23.63 -33.59
N ALA A 268 -4.34 -23.32 -34.53
CA ALA A 268 -4.93 -24.34 -35.40
C ALA A 268 -3.90 -25.01 -36.32
N ALA A 269 -2.84 -24.29 -36.71
CA ALA A 269 -1.70 -24.83 -37.45
C ALA A 269 -0.73 -25.66 -36.58
N GLY A 270 -1.04 -25.88 -35.30
CA GLY A 270 -0.24 -26.69 -34.38
C GLY A 270 0.97 -25.98 -33.78
N HIS A 271 1.12 -24.67 -34.01
CA HIS A 271 2.19 -23.90 -33.37
C HIS A 271 1.86 -23.58 -31.91
N SER A 272 2.87 -23.66 -31.05
CA SER A 272 2.76 -23.32 -29.64
C SER A 272 3.72 -22.19 -29.25
N ALA A 273 3.18 -21.16 -28.61
CA ALA A 273 3.94 -20.05 -28.03
C ALA A 273 3.17 -19.49 -26.83
N SER A 274 3.88 -18.99 -25.83
CA SER A 274 3.24 -18.27 -24.72
C SER A 274 2.52 -17.02 -25.23
N GLU A 275 1.36 -16.68 -24.67
CA GLU A 275 0.57 -15.50 -25.06
C GLU A 275 1.39 -14.19 -24.98
N VAL A 276 2.31 -14.09 -24.02
CA VAL A 276 3.22 -12.94 -23.86
C VAL A 276 4.14 -12.80 -25.08
N ARG A 277 4.77 -13.90 -25.51
CA ARG A 277 5.66 -13.91 -26.70
C ARG A 277 4.88 -13.64 -27.99
N LEU A 278 3.69 -14.24 -28.14
CA LEU A 278 2.85 -14.03 -29.33
C LEU A 278 2.39 -12.57 -29.46
N ARG A 279 2.04 -11.91 -28.34
CA ARG A 279 1.72 -10.47 -28.33
C ARG A 279 2.92 -9.59 -28.62
N ALA A 280 4.10 -9.95 -28.11
CA ALA A 280 5.32 -9.22 -28.39
C ALA A 280 5.69 -9.28 -29.88
N ALA A 281 5.62 -10.47 -30.48
CA ALA A 281 5.80 -10.69 -31.91
C ALA A 281 4.78 -9.88 -32.76
N TRP A 282 3.50 -9.95 -32.39
CA TRP A 282 2.46 -9.16 -33.04
C TRP A 282 2.74 -7.65 -33.02
N LYS A 283 3.20 -7.12 -31.88
CA LYS A 283 3.57 -5.69 -31.78
C LYS A 283 4.74 -5.33 -32.69
N ARG A 284 5.74 -6.21 -32.84
CA ARG A 284 6.89 -5.98 -33.73
C ARG A 284 6.50 -6.01 -35.20
N VAL A 285 5.57 -6.88 -35.58
CA VAL A 285 5.09 -7.04 -36.97
C VAL A 285 4.10 -5.92 -37.38
N VAL A 286 3.40 -5.32 -36.42
CA VAL A 286 2.40 -4.25 -36.67
C VAL A 286 3.00 -2.85 -36.56
N ALA A 287 4.10 -2.68 -35.82
CA ALA A 287 4.82 -1.42 -35.70
C ALA A 287 5.45 -1.00 -37.04
#